data_AF-A0A836VZN4-F1
#
_entry.id   AF-A0A836VZN4-F1
#
_cell.length_a   1.000
_cell.length_b   1.000
_cell.length_c   1.000
_cell.angle_alpha   90.00
_cell.angle_beta   90.00
_cell.angle_gamma   90.00
#
_symmetry.space_group_name_H-M   'P 1'
#
loop_
_entity.id
_entity.type
_entity.pdbx_description
1 polymer ?
#
loop_
_entity_poly.entity_id
_entity_poly.type
_entity_poly.pdbx_seq_one_letter_code
_entity_poly.pdbx_strand_id
1 'polypeptide(L)'
;GVLLRWDFYIWEDLYIELTRAIVECGKAYIVVLTQSQANQVRSTLQNNGVPTDSVEFFYTPTNSVWIRDYGPWWIYHLSDSTWGIVDFEYNRPRPDDDTMPWHLAHVWNVPLYISDLVHTGGNFMVDGLGCGFASNLIYQENSYTPQEIESILGAYMGLDTLYVFQRINGEYTGHIDMWAKLLDDHTALIAYYPPGDPNHNLLNQHAERFAQIKNGNGIYFDTVRIPSPPVYSGVYRSYTNSLIFNERVLLPIYNHPYDTVAIRIYQQVMPGYEIKTFDCSEIIEWGGAVHCITKLVALPKQPGPGISLYRFYEPISYKLVGSNPGQRFKLRFILDKLTPVQIYLIDQVGRTVRRIVSRVLDAGDYLIPIDGSGLASGVYLLRIVIGNDRATEKIVVVD
;
A
#
# COMPACT_ATOMS: atom_id res chain seq x y z
N GLY A 1 -0.45 6.66 12.08
CA GLY A 1 -0.76 5.40 12.77
C GLY A 1 -0.16 4.24 12.01
N VAL A 2 -0.49 3.00 12.38
CA VAL A 2 0.00 1.79 11.71
C VAL A 2 -1.19 0.92 11.30
N LEU A 3 -1.20 0.51 10.05
CA LEU A 3 -2.18 -0.40 9.46
C LEU A 3 -1.66 -1.84 9.53
N LEU A 4 -2.54 -2.75 9.94
CA LEU A 4 -2.33 -4.18 10.09
C LEU A 4 -3.51 -4.92 9.44
N ARG A 5 -3.27 -6.07 8.82
CA ARG A 5 -4.33 -7.04 8.53
C ARG A 5 -4.26 -8.14 9.58
N TRP A 6 -5.28 -8.26 10.43
CA TRP A 6 -5.23 -9.19 11.57
C TRP A 6 -5.16 -10.65 11.10
N ASP A 7 -4.28 -11.44 11.71
CA ASP A 7 -4.26 -12.89 11.55
C ASP A 7 -4.98 -13.59 12.70
N PHE A 8 -5.95 -14.45 12.38
CA PHE A 8 -6.75 -15.20 13.36
C PHE A 8 -6.19 -16.59 13.64
N TYR A 9 -5.00 -16.90 13.14
CA TYR A 9 -4.49 -18.27 13.09
C TYR A 9 -3.16 -18.40 13.83
N ILE A 10 -2.05 -18.26 13.12
CA ILE A 10 -0.75 -18.77 13.57
C ILE A 10 -0.06 -17.72 14.44
N TRP A 11 -0.26 -16.43 14.16
CA TRP A 11 0.55 -15.37 14.75
C TRP A 11 -0.22 -14.45 15.69
N GLU A 12 -1.32 -14.89 16.30
CA GLU A 12 -2.20 -14.02 17.11
C GLU A 12 -1.44 -13.29 18.22
N ASP A 13 -0.53 -13.96 18.93
CA ASP A 13 0.32 -13.36 19.98
C ASP A 13 1.21 -12.23 19.44
N LEU A 14 1.81 -12.40 18.26
CA LEU A 14 2.60 -11.37 17.59
C LEU A 14 1.73 -10.14 17.28
N TYR A 15 0.51 -10.33 16.79
CA TYR A 15 -0.42 -9.24 16.48
C TYR A 15 -0.92 -8.52 17.74
N ILE A 16 -1.14 -9.22 18.85
CA ILE A 16 -1.49 -8.63 20.14
C ILE A 16 -0.38 -7.70 20.60
N GLU A 17 0.87 -8.18 20.63
CA GLU A 17 2.00 -7.39 21.13
C GLU A 17 2.38 -6.25 20.19
N LEU A 18 2.30 -6.45 18.86
CA LEU A 18 2.47 -5.36 17.90
C LEU A 18 1.42 -4.27 18.13
N THR A 19 0.16 -4.66 18.29
CA THR A 19 -0.93 -3.71 18.55
C THR A 19 -0.69 -2.96 19.85
N ARG A 20 -0.26 -3.64 20.93
CA ARG A 20 0.13 -3.00 22.20
C ARG A 20 1.18 -1.92 21.98
N ALA A 21 2.26 -2.25 21.28
CA ALA A 21 3.35 -1.30 21.02
C ALA A 21 2.91 -0.13 20.13
N ILE A 22 1.97 -0.35 19.21
CA ILE A 22 1.43 0.71 18.36
C ILE A 22 0.54 1.66 19.17
N VAL A 23 -0.41 1.15 19.95
CA VAL A 23 -1.41 1.98 20.65
C VAL A 23 -0.83 2.82 21.79
N GLU A 24 0.33 2.41 22.33
CA GLU A 24 1.07 3.17 23.35
C GLU A 24 1.63 4.51 22.82
N CYS A 25 1.86 4.64 21.51
CA CYS A 25 2.44 5.86 20.91
C CYS A 25 1.64 6.39 19.70
N GLY A 26 0.52 5.76 19.34
CA GLY A 26 -0.30 6.21 18.22
C GLY A 26 -1.57 5.39 18.02
N LYS A 27 -2.03 5.31 16.76
CA LYS A 27 -3.25 4.58 16.39
C LYS A 27 -2.92 3.30 15.62
N ALA A 28 -3.61 2.22 15.96
CA ALA A 28 -3.65 0.99 15.18
C ALA A 28 -4.91 0.96 14.31
N TYR A 29 -4.71 0.76 13.02
CA TYR A 29 -5.77 0.56 12.03
C TYR A 29 -5.76 -0.93 11.68
N ILE A 30 -6.82 -1.67 12.02
CA ILE A 30 -6.85 -3.13 11.89
C ILE A 30 -7.89 -3.53 10.85
N VAL A 31 -7.41 -4.13 9.76
CA VAL A 31 -8.24 -4.73 8.73
C VAL A 31 -8.70 -6.11 9.17
N VAL A 32 -10.01 -6.33 9.09
CA VAL A 32 -10.69 -7.62 9.27
C VAL A 32 -11.73 -7.80 8.16
N LEU A 33 -12.28 -9.00 8.01
CA LEU A 33 -13.27 -9.28 6.97
C LEU A 33 -14.70 -8.88 7.37
N THR A 34 -15.01 -8.91 8.68
CA THR A 34 -16.38 -8.72 9.17
C THR A 34 -16.43 -7.99 10.51
N GLN A 35 -17.60 -7.45 10.84
CA GLN A 35 -17.87 -6.89 12.18
C GLN A 35 -17.66 -7.92 13.30
N SER A 36 -18.04 -9.18 13.06
CA SER A 36 -17.87 -10.27 14.04
C SER A 36 -16.40 -10.48 14.37
N GLN A 37 -15.55 -10.50 13.34
CA GLN A 37 -14.10 -10.58 13.49
C GLN A 37 -13.53 -9.38 14.26
N ALA A 38 -13.98 -8.14 13.99
CA ALA A 38 -13.53 -6.99 14.79
C ALA A 38 -13.92 -7.12 16.26
N ASN A 39 -15.11 -7.64 16.57
CA ASN A 39 -15.54 -7.88 17.94
C ASN A 39 -14.66 -8.95 18.62
N GLN A 40 -14.28 -10.00 17.88
CA GLN A 40 -13.34 -11.01 18.36
C GLN A 40 -11.98 -10.39 18.66
N VAL A 41 -11.37 -9.66 17.71
CA VAL A 41 -10.07 -8.98 17.91
C VAL A 41 -10.13 -8.04 19.10
N ARG A 42 -11.18 -7.22 19.22
CA ARG A 42 -11.38 -6.33 20.36
C ARG A 42 -11.39 -7.09 21.68
N SER A 43 -12.10 -8.22 21.74
CA SER A 43 -12.16 -9.06 22.94
C SER A 43 -10.79 -9.69 23.25
N THR A 44 -10.10 -10.21 22.24
CA THR A 44 -8.74 -10.76 22.37
C THR A 44 -7.77 -9.71 22.93
N LEU A 45 -7.75 -8.51 22.36
CA LEU A 45 -6.91 -7.40 22.81
C LEU A 45 -7.23 -7.00 24.26
N GLN A 46 -8.51 -6.85 24.61
CA GLN A 46 -8.94 -6.47 25.97
C GLN A 46 -8.59 -7.54 27.01
N ASN A 47 -8.77 -8.82 26.68
CA ASN A 47 -8.39 -9.93 27.56
C ASN A 47 -6.88 -9.99 27.82
N ASN A 48 -6.08 -9.49 26.88
CA ASN A 48 -4.63 -9.34 27.01
C ASN A 48 -4.21 -7.95 27.52
N GLY A 49 -5.15 -7.13 28.01
CA GLY A 49 -4.85 -5.82 28.60
C GLY A 49 -4.33 -4.78 27.59
N VAL A 50 -4.65 -4.92 26.30
CA VAL A 50 -4.34 -3.92 25.27
C VAL A 50 -5.52 -2.94 25.15
N PRO A 51 -5.32 -1.62 25.38
CA PRO A 51 -6.37 -0.63 25.22
C PRO A 51 -6.86 -0.56 23.78
N THR A 52 -8.18 -0.51 23.58
CA THR A 52 -8.80 -0.50 22.24
C THR A 52 -9.31 0.87 21.79
N ASP A 53 -9.12 1.92 22.59
CA ASP A 53 -9.59 3.28 22.27
C ASP A 53 -8.80 3.91 21.10
N SER A 54 -7.56 3.48 20.93
CA SER A 54 -6.67 3.86 19.82
C SER A 54 -6.65 2.82 18.70
N VAL A 55 -7.62 1.91 18.67
CA VAL A 55 -7.80 0.88 17.63
C VAL A 55 -9.02 1.21 16.79
N GLU A 56 -8.82 1.30 15.48
CA GLU A 56 -9.87 1.53 14.49
C GLU A 56 -9.92 0.35 13.51
N PHE A 57 -11.12 -0.15 13.21
CA PHE A 57 -11.31 -1.34 12.38
C PHE A 57 -11.80 -0.99 10.98
N PHE A 58 -11.31 -1.69 9.97
CA PHE A 58 -11.81 -1.64 8.58
C PHE A 58 -12.30 -3.01 8.17
N TYR A 59 -13.40 -3.02 7.41
CA TYR A 59 -14.07 -4.24 6.98
C TYR A 59 -13.92 -4.38 5.47
N THR A 60 -12.94 -5.18 5.04
CA THR A 60 -12.73 -5.42 3.61
C THR A 60 -12.14 -6.81 3.38
N PRO A 61 -12.53 -7.49 2.29
CA PRO A 61 -11.84 -8.70 1.83
C PRO A 61 -10.33 -8.48 1.70
N THR A 62 -9.56 -9.52 2.02
CA THR A 62 -8.10 -9.59 1.85
C THR A 62 -7.72 -11.04 1.56
N ASN A 63 -6.69 -11.26 0.77
CA ASN A 63 -6.11 -12.58 0.51
C ASN A 63 -4.93 -12.88 1.44
N SER A 64 -4.24 -11.87 1.97
CA SER A 64 -3.05 -12.08 2.80
C SER A 64 -2.81 -11.03 3.89
N VAL A 65 -1.85 -11.32 4.76
CA VAL A 65 -1.43 -10.43 5.87
C VAL A 65 -0.38 -9.39 5.46
N TRP A 66 0.15 -9.47 4.24
CA TRP A 66 1.32 -8.70 3.79
C TRP A 66 0.97 -7.26 3.40
N ILE A 67 0.29 -6.55 4.31
CA ILE A 67 -0.25 -5.20 4.11
C ILE A 67 0.83 -4.16 3.76
N ARG A 68 2.10 -4.45 4.02
CA ARG A 68 3.23 -3.64 3.52
C ARG A 68 3.18 -3.50 2.00
N ASP A 69 2.93 -4.62 1.35
CA ASP A 69 3.11 -4.80 -0.08
C ASP A 69 2.00 -4.12 -0.87
N TYR A 70 0.75 -4.39 -0.48
CA TYR A 70 -0.46 -3.94 -1.16
C TYR A 70 -1.16 -2.76 -0.48
N GLY A 71 -0.70 -2.36 0.72
CA GLY A 71 -1.26 -1.23 1.45
C GLY A 71 -0.90 0.12 0.83
N PRO A 72 -1.62 1.19 1.22
CA PRO A 72 -1.58 2.48 0.55
C PRO A 72 -0.22 3.15 0.66
N TRP A 73 0.30 3.65 -0.46
CA TRP A 73 1.43 4.57 -0.46
C TRP A 73 0.93 5.99 -0.21
N TRP A 74 1.39 6.61 0.87
CA TRP A 74 1.01 7.98 1.21
C TRP A 74 1.91 8.98 0.50
N ILE A 75 1.29 10.01 -0.08
CA ILE A 75 1.98 11.16 -0.67
C ILE A 75 1.46 12.45 -0.07
N TYR A 76 2.29 13.48 -0.12
CA TYR A 76 1.94 14.82 0.35
C TYR A 76 2.20 15.84 -0.76
N HIS A 77 1.15 16.49 -1.22
CA HIS A 77 1.22 17.52 -2.24
C HIS A 77 1.66 18.85 -1.62
N LEU A 78 2.90 19.25 -1.86
CA LEU A 78 3.44 20.51 -1.32
C LEU A 78 2.72 21.75 -1.87
N SER A 79 2.18 21.68 -3.09
CA SER A 79 1.53 22.81 -3.76
C SER A 79 0.24 23.28 -3.07
N ASP A 80 -0.51 22.34 -2.50
CA ASP A 80 -1.80 22.62 -1.85
C ASP A 80 -1.88 22.08 -0.41
N SER A 81 -0.78 21.52 0.10
CA SER A 81 -0.64 21.01 1.47
C SER A 81 -1.60 19.86 1.80
N THR A 82 -1.92 19.01 0.82
CA THR A 82 -2.87 17.89 0.97
C THR A 82 -2.20 16.52 0.99
N TRP A 83 -2.81 15.58 1.70
CA TRP A 83 -2.42 14.15 1.68
C TRP A 83 -3.18 13.41 0.59
N GLY A 84 -2.53 12.46 -0.07
CA GLY A 84 -3.14 11.55 -1.04
C GLY A 84 -2.61 10.13 -0.88
N ILE A 85 -3.28 9.19 -1.54
CA ILE A 85 -2.87 7.79 -1.64
C ILE A 85 -2.52 7.48 -3.10
N VAL A 86 -1.39 6.82 -3.29
CA VAL A 86 -1.03 6.18 -4.55
C VAL A 86 -1.30 4.69 -4.46
N ASP A 87 -1.94 4.19 -5.49
CA ASP A 87 -2.20 2.79 -5.75
C ASP A 87 -1.41 2.30 -6.96
N PHE A 88 -0.83 1.12 -6.81
CA PHE A 88 -0.04 0.45 -7.84
C PHE A 88 -0.53 -0.98 -7.97
N GLU A 89 -0.39 -1.57 -9.15
CA GLU A 89 -0.77 -2.98 -9.38
C GLU A 89 0.07 -3.91 -8.51
N TYR A 90 -0.59 -4.70 -7.65
CA TYR A 90 0.09 -5.66 -6.78
C TYR A 90 0.61 -6.87 -7.56
N ASN A 91 1.89 -7.20 -7.37
CA ASN A 91 2.61 -8.26 -8.08
C ASN A 91 2.22 -9.72 -7.71
N ARG A 92 1.05 -9.94 -7.11
CA ARG A 92 0.56 -11.28 -6.72
C ARG A 92 -0.87 -11.48 -7.21
N PRO A 93 -1.29 -12.74 -7.51
CA PRO A 93 -2.66 -13.06 -7.90
C PRO A 93 -3.60 -13.02 -6.67
N ARG A 94 -3.72 -11.84 -6.06
CA ARG A 94 -4.41 -11.55 -4.81
C ARG A 94 -5.31 -10.31 -5.02
N PRO A 95 -6.41 -10.47 -5.77
CA PRO A 95 -7.23 -9.34 -6.20
C PRO A 95 -7.89 -8.59 -5.04
N ASP A 96 -8.16 -9.25 -3.90
CA ASP A 96 -8.75 -8.55 -2.76
C ASP A 96 -7.71 -7.66 -2.06
N ASP A 97 -6.46 -8.11 -1.98
CA ASP A 97 -5.35 -7.32 -1.44
C ASP A 97 -5.12 -6.05 -2.29
N ASP A 98 -5.16 -6.19 -3.63
CA ASP A 98 -4.93 -5.11 -4.59
C ASP A 98 -5.97 -3.96 -4.49
N THR A 99 -7.17 -4.25 -3.97
CA THR A 99 -8.22 -3.22 -3.80
C THR A 99 -8.07 -2.38 -2.52
N MET A 100 -7.11 -2.71 -1.64
CA MET A 100 -6.97 -2.08 -0.33
C MET A 100 -6.80 -0.56 -0.40
N PRO A 101 -5.92 0.01 -1.25
CA PRO A 101 -5.74 1.45 -1.31
C PRO A 101 -7.01 2.20 -1.74
N TRP A 102 -7.85 1.58 -2.60
CA TRP A 102 -9.13 2.16 -3.03
C TRP A 102 -10.10 2.27 -1.87
N HIS A 103 -10.27 1.18 -1.12
CA HIS A 103 -11.16 1.14 0.03
C HIS A 103 -10.76 2.19 1.07
N LEU A 104 -9.46 2.25 1.39
CA LEU A 104 -8.94 3.16 2.40
C LEU A 104 -8.99 4.62 1.97
N ALA A 105 -8.71 4.92 0.69
CA ALA A 105 -8.85 6.27 0.15
C ALA A 105 -10.29 6.78 0.26
N HIS A 106 -11.27 5.93 -0.06
CA HIS A 106 -12.69 6.25 0.09
C HIS A 106 -13.06 6.45 1.57
N VAL A 107 -12.74 5.51 2.46
CA VAL A 107 -13.13 5.60 3.89
C VAL A 107 -12.49 6.81 4.57
N TRP A 108 -11.25 7.15 4.23
CA TRP A 108 -10.57 8.32 4.77
C TRP A 108 -10.85 9.62 4.03
N ASN A 109 -11.61 9.56 2.93
CA ASN A 109 -11.91 10.69 2.05
C ASN A 109 -10.62 11.45 1.63
N VAL A 110 -9.64 10.70 1.12
CA VAL A 110 -8.39 11.24 0.58
C VAL A 110 -8.29 10.95 -0.93
N PRO A 111 -7.69 11.84 -1.74
CA PRO A 111 -7.47 11.59 -3.16
C PRO A 111 -6.70 10.29 -3.42
N LEU A 112 -7.12 9.57 -4.46
CA LEU A 112 -6.49 8.33 -4.93
C LEU A 112 -5.87 8.55 -6.32
N TYR A 113 -4.61 8.16 -6.48
CA TYR A 113 -3.87 8.20 -7.73
C TYR A 113 -3.48 6.77 -8.11
N ILE A 114 -3.91 6.30 -9.27
CA ILE A 114 -3.74 4.90 -9.69
C ILE A 114 -2.71 4.82 -10.81
N SER A 115 -1.80 3.87 -10.72
CA SER A 115 -0.81 3.56 -11.75
C SER A 115 -0.78 2.05 -12.03
N ASP A 116 -0.67 1.67 -13.30
CA ASP A 116 -0.52 0.28 -13.75
C ASP A 116 0.93 -0.24 -13.62
N LEU A 117 1.79 0.45 -12.86
CA LEU A 117 3.13 -0.03 -12.55
C LEU A 117 3.01 -1.19 -11.55
N VAL A 118 3.53 -2.36 -11.91
CA VAL A 118 3.58 -3.51 -11.00
C VAL A 118 4.58 -3.19 -9.89
N HIS A 119 4.09 -3.16 -8.65
CA HIS A 119 4.85 -2.68 -7.52
C HIS A 119 4.47 -3.43 -6.25
N THR A 120 5.44 -3.60 -5.35
CA THR A 120 5.21 -4.17 -4.03
C THR A 120 5.92 -3.32 -2.99
N GLY A 121 5.19 -2.95 -1.95
CA GLY A 121 5.68 -2.02 -0.96
C GLY A 121 6.91 -2.49 -0.16
N GLY A 122 7.15 -3.80 -0.01
CA GLY A 122 8.38 -4.31 0.61
C GLY A 122 9.62 -4.15 -0.27
N ASN A 123 9.45 -4.04 -1.59
CA ASN A 123 10.55 -3.79 -2.53
C ASN A 123 10.82 -2.30 -2.78
N PHE A 124 10.35 -1.40 -1.92
CA PHE A 124 10.49 0.03 -2.13
C PHE A 124 10.68 0.82 -0.84
N MET A 125 11.61 1.76 -0.87
CA MET A 125 11.88 2.73 0.20
C MET A 125 12.14 4.10 -0.39
N VAL A 126 11.84 5.15 0.36
CA VAL A 126 12.06 6.55 -0.02
C VAL A 126 12.72 7.32 1.11
N ASP A 127 13.60 8.25 0.78
CA ASP A 127 14.27 9.14 1.76
C ASP A 127 13.41 10.37 2.14
N GLY A 128 12.36 10.64 1.38
CA GLY A 128 11.52 11.84 1.52
C GLY A 128 12.12 13.10 0.89
N LEU A 129 13.25 12.99 0.22
CA LEU A 129 13.99 14.07 -0.45
C LEU A 129 14.25 13.74 -1.94
N GLY A 130 13.38 12.94 -2.55
CA GLY A 130 13.42 12.64 -3.99
C GLY A 130 14.19 11.39 -4.39
N CYS A 131 14.82 10.66 -3.46
CA CYS A 131 15.46 9.37 -3.77
C CYS A 131 14.55 8.19 -3.44
N GLY A 132 14.34 7.32 -4.43
CA GLY A 132 13.75 6.00 -4.26
C GLY A 132 14.79 4.88 -4.29
N PHE A 133 14.50 3.79 -3.60
CA PHE A 133 15.38 2.61 -3.53
C PHE A 133 14.56 1.34 -3.71
N ALA A 134 15.00 0.47 -4.61
CA ALA A 134 14.35 -0.81 -4.89
C ALA A 134 15.36 -1.89 -5.25
N SER A 135 14.96 -3.16 -5.18
CA SER A 135 15.70 -4.22 -5.86
C SER A 135 15.33 -4.26 -7.35
N ASN A 136 16.15 -4.94 -8.15
CA ASN A 136 15.94 -5.17 -9.58
C ASN A 136 14.70 -6.02 -9.89
N LEU A 137 13.97 -6.49 -8.88
CA LEU A 137 12.62 -7.04 -9.05
C LEU A 137 11.68 -6.05 -9.75
N ILE A 138 11.81 -4.74 -9.45
CA ILE A 138 10.97 -3.70 -10.08
C ILE A 138 11.11 -3.68 -11.61
N TYR A 139 12.30 -4.00 -12.14
CA TYR A 139 12.54 -4.11 -13.57
C TYR A 139 12.14 -5.48 -14.14
N GLN A 140 12.18 -6.53 -13.33
CA GLN A 140 11.89 -7.89 -13.79
C GLN A 140 10.39 -8.18 -13.89
N GLU A 141 9.58 -7.51 -13.07
CA GLU A 141 8.12 -7.71 -13.02
C GLU A 141 7.33 -6.71 -13.88
N ASN A 142 8.02 -5.80 -14.58
CA ASN A 142 7.41 -4.77 -15.42
C ASN A 142 7.85 -4.88 -16.88
N SER A 143 6.94 -4.53 -17.80
CA SER A 143 7.23 -4.36 -19.22
C SER A 143 7.82 -2.98 -19.56
N TYR A 144 7.76 -2.05 -18.61
CA TYR A 144 8.34 -0.71 -18.72
C TYR A 144 9.88 -0.75 -18.72
N THR A 145 10.48 0.16 -19.47
CA THR A 145 11.91 0.45 -19.41
C THR A 145 12.28 1.11 -18.08
N PRO A 146 13.56 1.03 -17.64
CA PRO A 146 14.01 1.74 -16.44
C PRO A 146 13.65 3.22 -16.43
N GLN A 147 13.77 3.90 -17.57
CA GLN A 147 13.44 5.33 -17.70
C GLN A 147 11.94 5.62 -17.58
N GLU A 148 11.07 4.72 -18.06
CA GLU A 148 9.62 4.84 -17.89
C GLU A 148 9.23 4.62 -16.43
N ILE A 149 9.83 3.64 -15.75
CA ILE A 149 9.60 3.39 -14.32
C ILE A 149 10.02 4.61 -13.50
N GLU A 150 11.20 5.17 -13.75
CA GLU A 150 11.65 6.41 -13.11
C GLU A 150 10.68 7.57 -13.38
N SER A 151 10.18 7.71 -14.62
CA SER A 151 9.22 8.76 -14.97
C SER A 151 7.87 8.58 -14.25
N ILE A 152 7.36 7.35 -14.15
CA ILE A 152 6.13 7.04 -13.43
C ILE A 152 6.30 7.35 -11.94
N LEU A 153 7.39 6.88 -11.32
CA LEU A 153 7.66 7.14 -9.91
C LEU A 153 7.94 8.63 -9.64
N GLY A 154 8.52 9.36 -10.59
CA GLY A 154 8.62 10.82 -10.51
C GLY A 154 7.26 11.50 -10.50
N ALA A 155 6.35 11.07 -11.37
CA ALA A 155 5.01 11.65 -11.47
C ALA A 155 4.10 11.32 -10.27
N TYR A 156 4.16 10.09 -9.75
CA TYR A 156 3.25 9.61 -8.70
C TYR A 156 3.84 9.76 -7.29
N MET A 157 5.14 9.56 -7.12
CA MET A 157 5.81 9.54 -5.81
C MET A 157 6.74 10.75 -5.58
N GLY A 158 6.89 11.63 -6.58
CA GLY A 158 7.74 12.82 -6.47
C GLY A 158 9.24 12.51 -6.42
N LEU A 159 9.66 11.40 -7.03
CA LEU A 159 11.07 11.01 -7.05
C LEU A 159 11.85 11.75 -8.15
N ASP A 160 13.06 12.18 -7.81
CA ASP A 160 14.05 12.68 -8.75
C ASP A 160 14.93 11.55 -9.31
N THR A 161 15.18 10.50 -8.50
CA THR A 161 16.05 9.38 -8.90
C THR A 161 15.63 8.08 -8.21
N LEU A 162 15.60 6.98 -8.98
CA LEU A 162 15.44 5.64 -8.46
C LEU A 162 16.79 4.90 -8.47
N TYR A 163 17.27 4.50 -7.30
CA TYR A 163 18.44 3.65 -7.15
C TYR A 163 18.04 2.17 -7.05
N VAL A 164 18.34 1.40 -8.10
CA VAL A 164 18.01 -0.03 -8.15
C VAL A 164 19.23 -0.90 -7.85
N PHE A 165 19.06 -1.85 -6.93
CA PHE A 165 20.10 -2.79 -6.47
C PHE A 165 19.78 -4.22 -6.89
N GLN A 166 20.80 -5.07 -7.01
CA GLN A 166 20.56 -6.50 -7.23
C GLN A 166 19.94 -7.13 -5.97
N ARG A 167 18.82 -7.86 -6.10
CA ARG A 167 18.28 -8.66 -4.99
C ARG A 167 19.29 -9.69 -4.48
N ILE A 168 19.22 -10.05 -3.20
CA ILE A 168 20.09 -11.08 -2.63
C ILE A 168 19.77 -12.47 -3.21
N ASN A 169 20.77 -13.36 -3.21
CA ASN A 169 20.65 -14.70 -3.75
C ASN A 169 19.81 -15.59 -2.83
N GLY A 170 18.86 -16.31 -3.42
CA GLY A 170 18.08 -17.38 -2.79
C GLY A 170 16.93 -16.94 -1.88
N GLU A 171 16.83 -15.65 -1.54
CA GLU A 171 15.66 -15.08 -0.88
C GLU A 171 14.56 -14.87 -1.93
N TYR A 172 13.38 -15.45 -1.69
CA TYR A 172 12.40 -15.66 -2.75
C TYR A 172 11.51 -14.45 -3.03
N THR A 173 11.31 -13.54 -2.06
CA THR A 173 10.52 -12.32 -2.29
C THR A 173 11.26 -11.39 -3.25
N GLY A 174 12.59 -11.35 -3.14
CA GLY A 174 13.45 -10.44 -3.88
C GLY A 174 13.36 -9.00 -3.37
N HIS A 175 12.78 -8.76 -2.20
CA HIS A 175 12.52 -7.43 -1.68
C HIS A 175 13.78 -6.75 -1.13
N ILE A 176 13.80 -5.42 -1.17
CA ILE A 176 14.87 -4.60 -0.58
C ILE A 176 14.80 -4.57 0.95
N ASP A 177 13.60 -4.58 1.54
CA ASP A 177 13.41 -4.53 3.00
C ASP A 177 13.94 -5.76 3.78
N MET A 178 14.23 -6.84 3.05
CA MET A 178 14.85 -8.04 3.60
C MET A 178 16.35 -7.89 3.87
N TRP A 179 17.01 -6.86 3.33
CA TRP A 179 18.45 -6.66 3.52
C TRP A 179 18.89 -5.20 3.67
N ALA A 180 18.01 -4.22 3.46
CA ALA A 180 18.29 -2.81 3.68
C ALA A 180 17.12 -2.10 4.36
N LYS A 181 17.42 -1.03 5.09
CA LYS A 181 16.43 -0.12 5.67
C LYS A 181 16.98 1.31 5.74
N LEU A 182 16.21 2.30 5.31
CA LEU A 182 16.52 3.70 5.62
C LEU A 182 16.10 4.01 7.06
N LEU A 183 17.02 4.57 7.83
CA LEU A 183 16.78 4.97 9.24
C LEU A 183 16.35 6.44 9.33
N ASP A 184 16.85 7.26 8.41
CA ASP A 184 16.50 8.66 8.19
C ASP A 184 16.77 9.02 6.71
N ASP A 185 16.86 10.31 6.40
CA ASP A 185 17.06 10.86 5.06
C ASP A 185 18.50 10.75 4.51
N HIS A 186 19.46 10.24 5.30
CA HIS A 186 20.85 10.05 4.89
C HIS A 186 21.55 8.85 5.57
N THR A 187 20.83 7.95 6.23
CA THR A 187 21.41 6.78 6.89
C THR A 187 20.73 5.50 6.42
N ALA A 188 21.51 4.61 5.80
CA ALA A 188 21.06 3.30 5.36
C ALA A 188 21.64 2.17 6.24
N LEU A 189 20.77 1.36 6.83
CA LEU A 189 21.12 0.12 7.51
C LEU A 189 21.17 -1.03 6.50
N ILE A 190 22.34 -1.61 6.28
CA ILE A 190 22.59 -2.66 5.29
C ILE A 190 23.03 -3.95 5.98
N ALA A 191 22.32 -5.03 5.71
CA ALA A 191 22.62 -6.35 6.23
C ALA A 191 24.02 -6.85 5.82
N TYR A 192 24.54 -7.83 6.54
CA TYR A 192 25.73 -8.58 6.14
C TYR A 192 25.65 -10.04 6.56
N TYR A 193 26.17 -10.91 5.70
CA TYR A 193 26.44 -12.30 6.05
C TYR A 193 27.94 -12.49 6.32
N PRO A 194 28.35 -13.53 7.08
CA PRO A 194 29.77 -13.82 7.29
C PRO A 194 30.49 -14.23 5.99
N PRO A 195 31.83 -14.15 5.94
CA PRO A 195 32.61 -14.66 4.81
C PRO A 195 32.27 -16.12 4.48
N GLY A 196 32.13 -16.42 3.19
CA GLY A 196 31.74 -17.75 2.69
C GLY A 196 30.25 -17.86 2.34
N ASP A 197 29.40 -16.96 2.82
CA ASP A 197 28.02 -16.86 2.38
C ASP A 197 27.92 -16.27 0.95
N PRO A 198 27.03 -16.79 0.07
CA PRO A 198 26.86 -16.28 -1.30
C PRO A 198 26.48 -14.79 -1.37
N ASN A 199 25.91 -14.22 -0.31
CA ASN A 199 25.50 -12.82 -0.24
C ASN A 199 26.53 -11.91 0.43
N HIS A 200 27.65 -12.43 0.95
CA HIS A 200 28.66 -11.65 1.67
C HIS A 200 29.21 -10.49 0.82
N ASN A 201 29.76 -10.81 -0.36
CA ASN A 201 30.36 -9.81 -1.23
C ASN A 201 29.30 -8.86 -1.80
N LEU A 202 28.13 -9.39 -2.16
CA LEU A 202 27.04 -8.60 -2.73
C LEU A 202 26.58 -7.51 -1.77
N LEU A 203 26.34 -7.84 -0.50
CA LEU A 203 25.87 -6.87 0.48
C LEU A 203 26.97 -5.88 0.92
N ASN A 204 28.25 -6.26 0.87
CA ASN A 204 29.35 -5.31 1.04
C ASN A 204 29.39 -4.29 -0.11
N GLN A 205 29.22 -4.74 -1.36
CA GLN A 205 29.14 -3.85 -2.52
C GLN A 205 27.91 -2.94 -2.46
N HIS A 206 26.76 -3.45 -1.99
CA HIS A 206 25.58 -2.61 -1.78
C HIS A 206 25.85 -1.52 -0.76
N ALA A 207 26.48 -1.83 0.37
CA ALA A 207 26.85 -0.82 1.37
C ALA A 207 27.82 0.22 0.79
N GLU A 208 28.85 -0.19 0.05
CA GLU A 208 29.78 0.73 -0.62
C GLU A 208 29.06 1.64 -1.63
N ARG A 209 28.10 1.10 -2.38
CA ARG A 209 27.30 1.87 -3.33
C ARG A 209 26.35 2.83 -2.64
N PHE A 210 25.68 2.42 -1.56
CA PHE A 210 24.85 3.33 -0.76
C PHE A 210 25.67 4.53 -0.26
N ALA A 211 26.90 4.29 0.23
CA ALA A 211 27.79 5.36 0.71
C ALA A 211 28.20 6.39 -0.36
N GLN A 212 27.99 6.09 -1.65
CA GLN A 212 28.27 6.99 -2.77
C GLN A 212 27.05 7.77 -3.25
N ILE A 213 25.85 7.44 -2.75
CA ILE A 213 24.60 8.12 -3.10
C ILE A 213 24.47 9.41 -2.31
N LYS A 214 23.97 10.46 -2.96
CA LYS A 214 23.54 11.70 -2.31
C LYS A 214 22.02 11.76 -2.28
N ASN A 215 21.45 12.20 -1.16
CA ASN A 215 20.04 12.57 -1.08
C ASN A 215 19.76 13.89 -1.83
N GLY A 216 18.49 14.33 -1.87
CA GLY A 216 18.11 15.58 -2.54
C GLY A 216 18.77 16.84 -2.00
N ASN A 217 19.30 16.81 -0.78
CA ASN A 217 20.05 17.92 -0.18
C ASN A 217 21.56 17.87 -0.51
N GLY A 218 22.01 16.89 -1.29
CA GLY A 218 23.40 16.71 -1.67
C GLY A 218 24.29 16.07 -0.58
N ILE A 219 23.68 15.52 0.48
CA ILE A 219 24.37 14.84 1.59
C ILE A 219 24.56 13.37 1.21
N TYR A 220 25.78 12.85 1.42
CA TYR A 220 26.06 11.43 1.20
C TYR A 220 25.38 10.55 2.24
N PHE A 221 24.94 9.37 1.83
CA PHE A 221 24.41 8.41 2.79
C PHE A 221 25.51 7.80 3.67
N ASP A 222 25.30 7.80 4.98
CA ASP A 222 26.01 6.94 5.90
C ASP A 222 25.48 5.51 5.81
N THR A 223 26.39 4.54 5.97
CA THR A 223 26.02 3.12 5.94
C THR A 223 26.34 2.43 7.25
N VAL A 224 25.29 1.93 7.90
CA VAL A 224 25.38 1.12 9.12
C VAL A 224 25.24 -0.33 8.73
N ARG A 225 26.07 -1.22 9.31
CA ARG A 225 26.02 -2.66 9.02
C ARG A 225 25.32 -3.42 10.14
N ILE A 226 24.47 -4.39 9.77
CA ILE A 226 23.76 -5.26 10.73
C ILE A 226 23.91 -6.74 10.33
N PRO A 227 24.20 -7.66 11.26
CA PRO A 227 24.37 -9.08 10.89
C PRO A 227 23.04 -9.70 10.48
N SER A 228 23.01 -10.49 9.43
CA SER A 228 21.91 -11.43 9.19
C SER A 228 22.21 -12.77 9.85
N PRO A 229 21.23 -13.42 10.51
CA PRO A 229 21.38 -14.79 10.96
C PRO A 229 21.66 -15.72 9.76
N PRO A 230 22.46 -16.80 9.93
CA PRO A 230 22.70 -17.76 8.86
C PRO A 230 21.41 -18.35 8.28
N VAL A 231 21.41 -18.62 6.98
CA VAL A 231 20.28 -19.22 6.29
C VAL A 231 20.22 -20.72 6.65
N TYR A 232 19.18 -21.11 7.38
CA TYR A 232 18.88 -22.51 7.70
C TYR A 232 17.54 -22.90 7.06
N SER A 233 17.51 -24.06 6.38
CA SER A 233 16.32 -24.57 5.67
C SER A 233 15.69 -23.57 4.68
N GLY A 234 16.50 -22.71 4.06
CA GLY A 234 16.02 -21.70 3.11
C GLY A 234 15.34 -20.48 3.75
N VAL A 235 15.36 -20.34 5.08
CA VAL A 235 14.71 -19.23 5.79
C VAL A 235 15.68 -18.06 5.97
N TYR A 236 15.33 -16.91 5.38
CA TYR A 236 16.11 -15.68 5.43
C TYR A 236 15.60 -14.77 6.54
N ARG A 237 16.24 -14.83 7.71
CA ARG A 237 15.94 -13.95 8.85
C ARG A 237 16.53 -12.56 8.63
N SER A 238 15.77 -11.52 8.98
CA SER A 238 16.12 -10.14 8.63
C SER A 238 15.78 -9.13 9.73
N TYR A 239 16.82 -8.59 10.37
CA TYR A 239 16.66 -7.47 11.30
C TYR A 239 16.42 -6.12 10.61
N THR A 240 16.57 -6.02 9.29
CA THR A 240 16.19 -4.83 8.52
C THR A 240 14.67 -4.77 8.29
N ASN A 241 13.97 -5.90 8.43
CA ASN A 241 12.52 -5.99 8.32
C ASN A 241 11.79 -5.46 9.58
N SER A 242 12.25 -4.32 10.09
CA SER A 242 11.70 -3.58 11.23
C SER A 242 10.75 -2.46 10.80
N LEU A 243 9.93 -1.95 11.72
CA LEU A 243 9.13 -0.75 11.51
C LEU A 243 9.64 0.40 12.37
N ILE A 244 9.86 1.57 11.78
CA ILE A 244 10.07 2.82 12.52
C ILE A 244 8.71 3.52 12.61
N PHE A 245 8.25 3.80 13.82
CA PHE A 245 6.95 4.45 14.05
C PHE A 245 7.03 5.37 15.26
N ASN A 246 6.81 6.67 15.05
CA ASN A 246 7.00 7.72 16.04
C ASN A 246 8.37 7.55 16.73
N GLU A 247 8.45 7.55 18.06
CA GLU A 247 9.70 7.40 18.80
C GLU A 247 10.09 5.93 19.05
N ARG A 248 9.67 5.00 18.17
CA ARG A 248 9.90 3.56 18.36
C ARG A 248 10.44 2.85 17.13
N VAL A 249 11.22 1.80 17.39
CA VAL A 249 11.57 0.77 16.41
C VAL A 249 10.96 -0.54 16.86
N LEU A 250 10.09 -1.10 16.02
CA LEU A 250 9.54 -2.44 16.19
C LEU A 250 10.44 -3.43 15.44
N LEU A 251 11.30 -4.13 16.19
CA LEU A 251 12.39 -4.94 15.69
C LEU A 251 12.03 -6.43 15.75
N PRO A 252 12.02 -7.18 14.62
CA PRO A 252 11.92 -8.63 14.69
C PRO A 252 13.16 -9.25 15.35
N ILE A 253 12.96 -10.30 16.14
CA ILE A 253 14.00 -11.16 16.72
C ILE A 253 13.69 -12.63 16.44
N TYR A 254 14.68 -13.51 16.59
CA TYR A 254 14.60 -14.88 16.07
C TYR A 254 15.14 -15.96 17.02
N ASN A 255 15.20 -15.67 18.32
CA ASN A 255 15.84 -16.51 19.33
C ASN A 255 17.26 -16.92 18.92
N HIS A 256 18.02 -15.96 18.41
CA HIS A 256 19.35 -16.15 17.86
C HIS A 256 20.36 -15.23 18.56
N PRO A 257 21.63 -15.63 18.76
CA PRO A 257 22.63 -14.78 19.43
C PRO A 257 22.79 -13.38 18.83
N TYR A 258 22.58 -13.24 17.51
CA TYR A 258 22.61 -11.95 16.82
C TYR A 258 21.47 -11.01 17.20
N ASP A 259 20.40 -11.46 17.86
CA ASP A 259 19.32 -10.60 18.34
C ASP A 259 19.90 -9.50 19.25
N THR A 260 20.79 -9.89 20.17
CA THR A 260 21.45 -8.94 21.08
C THR A 260 22.35 -7.94 20.37
N VAL A 261 22.93 -8.33 19.23
CA VAL A 261 23.78 -7.46 18.40
C VAL A 261 22.90 -6.48 17.61
N ALA A 262 21.84 -6.97 16.99
CA ALA A 262 20.87 -6.15 16.26
C ALA A 262 20.25 -5.08 17.16
N ILE A 263 19.78 -5.45 18.36
CA ILE A 263 19.22 -4.52 19.35
C ILE A 263 20.23 -3.41 19.68
N ARG A 264 21.49 -3.76 19.96
CA ARG A 264 22.54 -2.78 20.29
C ARG A 264 22.83 -1.84 19.14
N ILE A 265 22.87 -2.34 17.91
CA ILE A 265 23.10 -1.50 16.72
C ILE A 265 21.98 -0.47 16.61
N TYR A 266 20.71 -0.90 16.64
CA TYR A 266 19.58 0.04 16.59
C TYR A 266 19.61 1.06 17.74
N GLN A 267 19.93 0.65 18.97
CA GLN A 267 20.08 1.57 20.10
C GLN A 267 21.19 2.61 19.89
N GLN A 268 22.28 2.24 19.22
CA GLN A 268 23.39 3.13 18.94
C GLN A 268 23.08 4.13 17.83
N VAL A 269 22.43 3.68 16.76
CA VAL A 269 22.21 4.50 15.55
C VAL A 269 20.87 5.22 15.52
N MET A 270 19.96 4.89 16.43
CA MET A 270 18.69 5.60 16.61
C MET A 270 18.55 6.11 18.05
N PRO A 271 19.44 7.00 18.52
CA PRO A 271 19.37 7.52 19.88
C PRO A 271 18.04 8.26 20.11
N GLY A 272 17.42 7.99 21.26
CA GLY A 272 16.11 8.55 21.62
C GLY A 272 14.92 7.68 21.20
N TYR A 273 15.12 6.68 20.33
CA TYR A 273 14.09 5.70 19.99
C TYR A 273 14.05 4.56 21.00
N GLU A 274 12.83 4.14 21.36
CA GLU A 274 12.62 2.91 22.13
C GLU A 274 12.60 1.70 21.19
N ILE A 275 13.49 0.73 21.42
CA ILE A 275 13.53 -0.52 20.66
C ILE A 275 12.61 -1.55 21.32
N LYS A 276 11.52 -1.91 20.65
CA LYS A 276 10.60 -2.99 21.06
C LYS A 276 10.86 -4.21 20.18
N THR A 277 11.08 -5.37 20.79
CA THR A 277 11.43 -6.59 20.06
C THR A 277 10.23 -7.53 19.95
N PHE A 278 10.11 -8.22 18.82
CA PHE A 278 9.02 -9.15 18.52
C PHE A 278 9.57 -10.47 18.01
N ASP A 279 9.21 -11.58 18.64
CA ASP A 279 9.59 -12.89 18.13
C ASP A 279 8.89 -13.14 16.79
N CYS A 280 9.69 -13.23 15.72
CA CYS A 280 9.23 -13.46 14.37
C CYS A 280 9.74 -14.81 13.83
N SER A 281 10.19 -15.71 14.71
CA SER A 281 10.74 -17.02 14.34
C SER A 281 9.77 -17.85 13.51
N GLU A 282 8.47 -17.74 13.76
CA GLU A 282 7.44 -18.48 13.02
C GLU A 282 7.04 -17.78 11.71
N ILE A 283 6.76 -16.48 11.75
CA ILE A 283 6.27 -15.76 10.55
C ILE A 283 7.34 -15.63 9.47
N ILE A 284 8.62 -15.59 9.84
CA ILE A 284 9.73 -15.46 8.87
C ILE A 284 9.88 -16.70 7.97
N GLU A 285 9.36 -17.86 8.38
CA GLU A 285 9.28 -19.03 7.51
C GLU A 285 8.38 -18.80 6.29
N TRP A 286 7.53 -17.76 6.35
CA TRP A 286 6.65 -17.29 5.27
C TRP A 286 7.18 -16.04 4.57
N GLY A 287 8.48 -15.75 4.73
CA GLY A 287 9.23 -14.75 3.95
C GLY A 287 9.05 -13.29 4.37
N GLY A 288 8.54 -13.02 5.57
CA GLY A 288 8.45 -11.65 6.09
C GLY A 288 8.39 -11.59 7.60
N ALA A 289 8.57 -10.38 8.15
CA ALA A 289 8.46 -10.13 9.59
C ALA A 289 7.66 -8.84 9.83
N VAL A 290 8.02 -8.08 10.86
CA VAL A 290 7.28 -6.89 11.32
C VAL A 290 7.02 -5.89 10.19
N HIS A 291 8.01 -5.57 9.37
CA HIS A 291 7.84 -4.58 8.29
C HIS A 291 6.84 -5.05 7.24
N CYS A 292 6.86 -6.33 6.86
CA CYS A 292 5.99 -6.90 5.83
C CYS A 292 4.51 -6.96 6.23
N ILE A 293 4.22 -7.05 7.53
CA ILE A 293 2.83 -7.10 8.04
C ILE A 293 2.31 -5.76 8.58
N THR A 294 3.07 -4.68 8.39
CA THR A 294 2.69 -3.33 8.84
C THR A 294 2.77 -2.33 7.70
N LYS A 295 1.93 -1.30 7.72
CA LYS A 295 2.03 -0.13 6.82
C LYS A 295 1.81 1.15 7.61
N LEU A 296 2.63 2.18 7.38
CA LEU A 296 2.43 3.47 8.02
C LEU A 296 1.22 4.20 7.41
N VAL A 297 0.48 4.91 8.25
CA VAL A 297 -0.70 5.70 7.87
C VAL A 297 -0.46 7.16 8.24
N ALA A 298 -0.40 8.02 7.23
CA ALA A 298 -0.15 9.45 7.35
C ALA A 298 -1.45 10.27 7.18
N LEU A 299 -2.43 10.02 8.07
CA LEU A 299 -3.65 10.81 8.07
C LEU A 299 -3.42 12.21 8.65
N PRO A 300 -4.03 13.27 8.08
CA PRO A 300 -4.09 14.56 8.75
C PRO A 300 -4.74 14.40 10.13
N LYS A 301 -4.31 15.19 11.12
CA LYS A 301 -5.00 15.24 12.42
C LYS A 301 -6.44 15.69 12.17
N GLN A 302 -7.37 14.73 12.15
CA GLN A 302 -8.79 15.02 12.17
C GLN A 302 -9.09 15.81 13.45
N PRO A 303 -9.83 16.93 13.41
CA PRO A 303 -10.35 17.53 14.63
C PRO A 303 -11.17 16.46 15.40
N GLY A 304 -11.06 16.47 16.74
CA GLY A 304 -11.58 15.44 17.65
C GLY A 304 -13.06 15.09 17.50
N PRO A 305 -13.60 14.17 18.33
CA PRO A 305 -14.74 13.31 18.02
C PRO A 305 -16.04 14.10 17.86
N GLY A 306 -16.21 14.69 16.69
CA GLY A 306 -17.51 15.05 16.17
C GLY A 306 -18.16 13.77 15.72
N ILE A 307 -19.36 13.49 16.23
CA ILE A 307 -20.30 12.61 15.57
C ILE A 307 -20.51 13.21 14.17
N SER A 308 -19.73 12.77 13.19
CA SER A 308 -20.02 12.99 11.79
C SER A 308 -21.21 12.10 11.49
N LEU A 309 -22.39 12.68 11.67
CA LEU A 309 -23.59 12.26 10.95
C LEU A 309 -23.16 12.14 9.49
N TYR A 310 -22.93 10.91 9.02
CA TYR A 310 -22.69 10.60 7.62
C TYR A 310 -23.90 11.09 6.84
N ARG A 311 -23.84 12.34 6.37
CA ARG A 311 -24.67 12.80 5.27
C ARG A 311 -24.11 12.11 4.05
N PHE A 312 -24.67 10.95 3.74
CA PHE A 312 -24.53 10.31 2.44
C PHE A 312 -24.99 11.30 1.36
N TYR A 313 -24.02 12.00 0.80
CA TYR A 313 -24.07 12.56 -0.54
C TYR A 313 -22.70 12.28 -1.13
N GLU A 314 -22.52 11.08 -1.69
CA GLU A 314 -21.42 10.80 -2.62
C GLU A 314 -22.01 10.61 -4.03
N PRO A 315 -21.43 11.23 -5.06
CA PRO A 315 -21.82 10.98 -6.43
C PRO A 315 -21.27 9.63 -6.90
N ILE A 316 -22.01 9.00 -7.80
CA ILE A 316 -21.69 7.74 -8.49
C ILE A 316 -20.20 7.67 -8.89
N SER A 317 -19.48 6.62 -8.49
CA SER A 317 -18.15 6.29 -9.01
C SER A 317 -18.27 5.54 -10.34
N TYR A 318 -18.16 6.28 -11.43
CA TYR A 318 -18.11 5.73 -12.80
C TYR A 318 -17.02 6.41 -13.61
N LYS A 319 -16.53 5.72 -14.66
CA LYS A 319 -15.56 6.29 -15.61
C LYS A 319 -15.95 5.91 -17.04
N LEU A 320 -15.93 6.89 -17.93
CA LEU A 320 -15.98 6.67 -19.38
C LEU A 320 -14.59 6.26 -19.87
N VAL A 321 -14.49 5.12 -20.53
CA VAL A 321 -13.22 4.58 -21.05
C VAL A 321 -13.26 4.59 -22.59
N GLY A 322 -12.33 5.32 -23.22
CA GLY A 322 -12.08 5.30 -24.67
C GLY A 322 -11.80 6.68 -25.30
N SER A 323 -11.00 6.70 -26.38
CA SER A 323 -10.73 7.85 -27.25
C SER A 323 -11.34 7.61 -28.65
N ASN A 324 -11.94 8.65 -29.25
CA ASN A 324 -12.56 8.64 -30.59
C ASN A 324 -11.57 8.15 -31.67
N PRO A 325 -11.93 7.17 -32.53
CA PRO A 325 -13.02 7.31 -33.51
C PRO A 325 -13.93 6.05 -33.64
N GLY A 326 -15.26 6.25 -33.75
CA GLY A 326 -16.18 5.17 -34.17
C GLY A 326 -17.45 4.96 -33.34
N GLN A 327 -17.96 5.98 -32.65
CA GLN A 327 -19.32 5.97 -32.04
C GLN A 327 -19.56 4.92 -30.95
N ARG A 328 -18.52 4.31 -30.34
CA ARG A 328 -18.68 3.32 -29.28
C ARG A 328 -17.84 3.67 -28.05
N PHE A 329 -18.51 3.85 -26.92
CA PHE A 329 -17.89 4.12 -25.62
C PHE A 329 -18.08 2.92 -24.69
N LYS A 330 -17.38 2.88 -23.57
CA LYS A 330 -17.68 1.96 -22.47
C LYS A 330 -17.83 2.74 -21.17
N LEU A 331 -18.89 2.44 -20.42
CA LEU A 331 -19.09 2.92 -19.06
C LEU A 331 -18.65 1.82 -18.10
N ARG A 332 -17.66 2.10 -17.25
CA ARG A 332 -17.29 1.21 -16.15
C ARG A 332 -17.88 1.71 -14.84
N PHE A 333 -18.48 0.81 -14.05
CA PHE A 333 -18.94 1.09 -12.68
C PHE A 333 -18.91 -0.21 -11.86
N ILE A 334 -18.72 -0.07 -10.54
CA ILE A 334 -18.67 -1.20 -9.62
C ILE A 334 -19.88 -1.14 -8.70
N LEU A 335 -20.49 -2.30 -8.45
CA LEU A 335 -21.56 -2.47 -7.47
C LEU A 335 -21.04 -3.30 -6.29
N ASP A 336 -21.19 -2.77 -5.09
CA ASP A 336 -20.85 -3.42 -3.81
C ASP A 336 -21.90 -4.49 -3.41
N LYS A 337 -23.12 -4.35 -3.92
CA LYS A 337 -24.26 -5.23 -3.66
C LYS A 337 -25.22 -5.25 -4.84
N LEU A 338 -26.21 -6.14 -4.75
CA LEU A 338 -27.35 -6.19 -5.66
C LEU A 338 -28.05 -4.81 -5.70
N THR A 339 -27.99 -4.13 -6.85
CA THR A 339 -28.38 -2.72 -6.98
C THR A 339 -29.21 -2.47 -8.25
N PRO A 340 -30.33 -1.74 -8.17
CA PRO A 340 -31.06 -1.28 -9.37
C PRO A 340 -30.22 -0.32 -10.20
N VAL A 341 -30.05 -0.60 -11.50
CA VAL A 341 -29.27 0.24 -12.42
C VAL A 341 -30.13 0.65 -13.62
N GLN A 342 -30.18 1.95 -13.89
CA GLN A 342 -30.80 2.53 -15.07
C GLN A 342 -29.80 3.44 -15.79
N ILE A 343 -29.54 3.15 -17.06
CA ILE A 343 -28.65 3.94 -17.91
C ILE A 343 -29.40 4.27 -19.19
N TYR A 344 -29.55 5.56 -19.46
CA TYR A 344 -30.27 6.09 -20.62
C TYR A 344 -29.38 7.05 -21.39
N LEU A 345 -29.45 6.98 -22.72
CA LEU A 345 -28.98 8.05 -23.58
C LEU A 345 -30.15 9.00 -23.84
N ILE A 346 -29.96 10.27 -23.53
CA ILE A 346 -30.97 11.32 -23.68
C ILE A 346 -30.43 12.44 -24.58
N ASP A 347 -31.34 13.16 -25.24
CA ASP A 347 -30.99 14.36 -26.02
C ASP A 347 -30.82 15.61 -25.12
N GLN A 348 -30.45 16.74 -25.72
CA GLN A 348 -30.24 18.00 -25.00
C GLN A 348 -31.50 18.56 -24.32
N VAL A 349 -32.69 18.12 -24.74
CA VAL A 349 -33.97 18.52 -24.13
C VAL A 349 -34.48 17.48 -23.13
N GLY A 350 -33.66 16.47 -22.82
CA GLY A 350 -33.91 15.47 -21.78
C GLY A 350 -34.82 14.31 -22.19
N ARG A 351 -35.13 14.15 -23.48
CA ARG A 351 -35.93 13.02 -23.98
C ARG A 351 -35.05 11.79 -24.13
N THR A 352 -35.57 10.63 -23.72
CA THR A 352 -34.87 9.35 -23.88
C THR A 352 -34.79 8.97 -25.34
N VAL A 353 -33.56 8.91 -25.85
CA VAL A 353 -33.24 8.48 -27.21
C VAL A 353 -33.01 6.98 -27.25
N ARG A 354 -32.35 6.42 -26.23
CA ARG A 354 -32.08 4.97 -26.12
C ARG A 354 -31.99 4.55 -24.66
N ARG A 355 -32.58 3.40 -24.31
CA ARG A 355 -32.41 2.75 -23.02
C ARG A 355 -31.29 1.71 -23.13
N ILE A 356 -30.27 1.82 -22.29
CA ILE A 356 -29.08 0.96 -22.35
C ILE A 356 -29.16 -0.12 -21.27
N VAL A 357 -29.35 0.28 -20.01
CA VAL A 357 -29.59 -0.63 -18.88
C VAL A 357 -30.83 -0.17 -18.12
N SER A 358 -31.64 -1.10 -17.64
CA SER A 358 -32.78 -0.80 -16.77
C SER A 358 -33.22 -2.08 -16.06
N ARG A 359 -32.38 -2.56 -15.15
CA ARG A 359 -32.58 -3.80 -14.40
C ARG A 359 -31.79 -3.76 -13.09
N VAL A 360 -32.06 -4.70 -12.20
CA VAL A 360 -31.20 -4.95 -11.04
C VAL A 360 -29.97 -5.75 -11.49
N LEU A 361 -28.80 -5.38 -10.99
CA LEU A 361 -27.52 -6.02 -11.25
C LEU A 361 -26.92 -6.49 -9.92
N ASP A 362 -26.27 -7.66 -9.91
CA ASP A 362 -25.55 -8.20 -8.76
C ASP A 362 -24.35 -7.32 -8.35
N ALA A 363 -23.72 -7.65 -7.22
CA ALA A 363 -22.41 -7.07 -6.89
C ALA A 363 -21.39 -7.48 -7.97
N GLY A 364 -20.53 -6.55 -8.38
CA GLY A 364 -19.50 -6.82 -9.39
C GLY A 364 -19.08 -5.60 -10.18
N ASP A 365 -18.08 -5.79 -11.02
CA ASP A 365 -17.56 -4.79 -11.94
C ASP A 365 -18.25 -4.91 -13.30
N TYR A 366 -18.83 -3.81 -13.76
CA TYR A 366 -19.60 -3.75 -14.98
C TYR A 366 -18.92 -2.82 -15.99
N LEU A 367 -18.72 -3.34 -17.20
CA LEU A 367 -18.26 -2.59 -18.35
C LEU A 367 -19.33 -2.59 -19.44
N ILE A 368 -20.16 -1.55 -19.49
CA ILE A 368 -21.31 -1.46 -20.37
C ILE A 368 -20.96 -0.71 -21.66
N PRO A 369 -21.10 -1.33 -22.85
CA PRO A 369 -20.89 -0.63 -24.11
C PRO A 369 -22.01 0.38 -24.36
N ILE A 370 -21.62 1.59 -24.77
CA ILE A 370 -22.52 2.67 -25.19
C ILE A 370 -22.33 2.85 -26.69
N ASP A 371 -23.34 2.47 -27.45
CA ASP A 371 -23.33 2.58 -28.92
C ASP A 371 -24.10 3.81 -29.37
N GLY A 372 -23.40 4.74 -30.03
CA GLY A 372 -23.93 5.95 -30.64
C GLY A 372 -24.30 5.79 -32.11
N SER A 373 -24.13 4.61 -32.71
CA SER A 373 -24.45 4.38 -34.12
C SER A 373 -25.94 4.58 -34.43
N GLY A 374 -26.17 5.20 -35.59
CA GLY A 374 -27.50 5.58 -36.07
C GLY A 374 -28.09 6.82 -35.40
N LEU A 375 -27.30 7.57 -34.62
CA LEU A 375 -27.67 8.88 -34.09
C LEU A 375 -27.10 9.97 -34.98
N ALA A 376 -27.85 11.06 -35.16
CA ALA A 376 -27.34 12.22 -35.87
C ALA A 376 -26.13 12.82 -35.12
N SER A 377 -25.21 13.43 -35.88
CA SER A 377 -24.13 14.24 -35.31
C SER A 377 -24.68 15.27 -34.30
N GLY A 378 -24.13 15.28 -33.08
CA GLY A 378 -24.62 16.12 -32.01
C GLY A 378 -24.13 15.75 -30.62
N VAL A 379 -24.57 16.51 -29.62
CA VAL A 379 -24.29 16.24 -28.21
C VAL A 379 -25.46 15.49 -27.60
N TYR A 380 -25.15 14.37 -26.94
CA TYR A 380 -26.08 13.58 -26.16
C TYR A 380 -25.61 13.53 -24.71
N LEU A 381 -26.52 13.16 -23.82
CA LEU A 381 -26.23 12.98 -22.40
C LEU A 381 -26.50 11.53 -22.00
N LEU A 382 -25.61 10.93 -21.23
CA LEU A 382 -25.79 9.63 -20.61
C LEU A 382 -26.29 9.85 -19.18
N ARG A 383 -27.57 9.60 -18.93
CA ARG A 383 -28.15 9.61 -17.58
C ARG A 383 -27.91 8.26 -16.92
N ILE A 384 -27.15 8.25 -15.84
CA ILE A 384 -26.80 7.07 -15.06
C ILE A 384 -27.54 7.16 -13.73
N VAL A 385 -28.24 6.10 -13.36
CA VAL A 385 -28.91 5.96 -12.07
C VAL A 385 -28.52 4.62 -11.50
N ILE A 386 -27.83 4.61 -10.36
CA ILE A 386 -27.39 3.39 -9.67
C ILE A 386 -27.91 3.48 -8.23
N GLY A 387 -28.83 2.59 -7.86
CA GLY A 387 -29.55 2.69 -6.60
C GLY A 387 -30.32 4.01 -6.51
N ASN A 388 -29.96 4.84 -5.54
CA ASN A 388 -30.53 6.18 -5.36
C ASN A 388 -29.70 7.30 -6.03
N ASP A 389 -28.50 6.96 -6.50
CA ASP A 389 -27.55 7.94 -6.99
C ASP A 389 -27.80 8.24 -8.47
N ARG A 390 -27.52 9.48 -8.88
CA ARG A 390 -27.75 9.96 -10.24
C ARG A 390 -26.54 10.73 -10.75
N ALA A 391 -26.14 10.45 -11.98
CA ALA A 391 -25.11 11.20 -12.68
C ALA A 391 -25.49 11.42 -14.14
N THR A 392 -24.79 12.35 -14.80
CA THR A 392 -24.99 12.63 -16.21
C THR A 392 -23.68 12.94 -16.88
N GLU A 393 -23.38 12.22 -17.95
CA GLU A 393 -22.16 12.41 -18.73
C GLU A 393 -22.44 12.92 -20.13
N LYS A 394 -21.53 13.77 -20.63
CA LYS A 394 -21.65 14.31 -21.98
C LYS A 394 -21.00 13.36 -22.98
N ILE A 395 -21.73 13.04 -24.04
CA ILE A 395 -21.24 12.26 -25.18
C ILE A 395 -21.36 13.12 -26.44
N VAL A 396 -20.31 13.15 -27.24
CA VAL A 396 -20.31 13.82 -28.55
C VAL A 396 -20.32 12.75 -29.63
N VAL A 397 -21.38 12.73 -30.43
CA VAL A 397 -21.50 11.89 -31.62
C VAL A 397 -21.11 12.74 -32.81
N VAL A 398 -20.16 12.23 -33.60
CA VAL A 398 -19.76 12.81 -34.88
C VAL A 398 -19.92 11.68 -35.89
N ASP A 399 -20.71 11.91 -36.94
CA ASP A 399 -20.83 11.02 -38.10
C ASP A 399 -19.64 11.19 -39.04
#